data_AF-A0A6G7ZLD1-F1
#
_entry.id   AF-A0A6G7ZLD1-F1
#
_cell.length_a   1.000
_cell.length_b   1.000
_cell.length_c   1.000
_cell.angle_alpha   90.00
_cell.angle_beta   90.00
_cell.angle_gamma   90.00
#
_symmetry.space_group_name_H-M   'P 1'
#
loop_
_entity.id
_entity.type
_entity.pdbx_description
1 polymer ?
#
loop_
_entity_poly.entity_id
_entity_poly.type
_entity_poly.pdbx_seq_one_letter_code
_entity_poly.pdbx_strand_id
1 'polypeptide(L)'
;MMHHLKSAFVPTESEVAANHAGMNTFFGAVLGFVMAGTEKLDNVEFAYMLFMVAGVVISILYVSASRQKIVYAALSVGLILLLPKVFSPVFEAGESVPEKLQPTLLMWVAMALFVELMPRRADEAATQAQPAVEATLSGRSEPNTR
;
A
#
# COMPACT_ATOMS: atom_id res chain seq x y z
N MET A 1 -7.38 27.99 20.45
CA MET A 1 -7.84 27.89 19.04
C MET A 1 -6.84 27.17 18.11
N MET A 2 -5.52 27.30 18.28
CA MET A 2 -4.51 26.61 17.45
C MET A 2 -4.44 25.07 17.61
N HIS A 3 -4.98 24.48 18.68
CA HIS A 3 -4.90 23.03 18.93
C HIS A 3 -5.86 22.20 18.05
N HIS A 4 -7.02 22.75 17.66
CA HIS A 4 -8.00 22.05 16.82
C HIS A 4 -7.61 21.99 15.33
N LEU A 5 -6.72 22.88 14.87
CA LEU A 5 -6.20 22.84 13.50
C LEU A 5 -5.21 21.68 13.30
N LYS A 6 -4.36 21.40 14.29
CA LYS A 6 -3.43 20.25 14.21
C LYS A 6 -4.15 18.91 14.14
N SER A 7 -5.31 18.77 14.79
CA SER A 7 -6.08 17.53 14.76
C SER A 7 -6.81 17.26 13.44
N ALA A 8 -7.11 18.29 12.64
CA ALA A 8 -7.77 18.12 11.34
C ALA A 8 -6.84 17.57 10.25
N PHE A 9 -5.52 17.71 10.42
CA PHE A 9 -4.52 17.28 9.44
C PHE A 9 -3.94 15.89 9.72
N VAL A 10 -4.39 15.22 10.78
CA VAL A 10 -3.88 13.91 11.19
C VAL A 10 -4.94 12.86 10.84
N PRO A 11 -4.71 12.01 9.82
CA PRO A 11 -5.71 11.07 9.35
C PRO A 11 -5.97 9.94 10.35
N THR A 12 -7.21 9.46 10.35
CA THR A 12 -7.67 8.25 11.05
C THR A 12 -7.29 6.99 10.29
N GLU A 13 -7.33 5.81 10.93
CA GLU A 13 -7.02 4.54 10.26
C GLU A 13 -7.94 4.25 9.06
N SER A 14 -9.23 4.61 9.16
CA SER A 14 -10.19 4.44 8.07
C SER A 14 -9.88 5.35 6.88
N GLU A 15 -9.44 6.59 7.12
CA GLU A 15 -8.98 7.51 6.08
C GLU A 15 -7.69 7.02 5.41
N VAL A 16 -6.74 6.48 6.17
CA VAL A 16 -5.53 5.85 5.61
C VAL A 16 -5.90 4.64 4.75
N ALA A 17 -6.79 3.77 5.22
CA ALA A 17 -7.25 2.61 4.47
C ALA A 17 -7.99 3.01 3.17
N ALA A 18 -8.85 4.03 3.23
CA ALA A 18 -9.53 4.57 2.05
C ALA A 18 -8.54 5.19 1.06
N ASN A 19 -7.52 5.90 1.54
CA ASN A 19 -6.46 6.46 0.70
C ASN A 19 -5.66 5.36 -0.01
N HIS A 20 -5.28 4.30 0.72
CA HIS A 20 -4.63 3.13 0.12
C HIS A 20 -5.52 2.46 -0.95
N ALA A 21 -6.80 2.25 -0.68
CA ALA A 21 -7.73 1.67 -1.65
C ALA A 21 -7.87 2.54 -2.92
N GLY A 22 -8.01 3.86 -2.75
CA GLY A 22 -8.08 4.82 -3.85
C GLY A 22 -6.80 4.84 -4.68
N MET A 23 -5.64 4.89 -4.03
CA MET A 23 -4.32 4.84 -4.68
C MET A 23 -4.15 3.56 -5.48
N ASN A 24 -4.50 2.40 -4.91
CA ASN A 24 -4.36 1.12 -5.59
C ASN A 24 -5.27 1.02 -6.81
N THR A 25 -6.49 1.54 -6.71
CA THR A 25 -7.44 1.60 -7.84
C THR A 25 -6.92 2.52 -8.94
N PHE A 26 -6.45 3.71 -8.59
CA PHE A 26 -5.94 4.70 -9.54
C PHE A 26 -4.72 4.18 -10.29
N PHE A 27 -3.69 3.72 -9.56
CA PHE A 27 -2.49 3.21 -10.21
C PHE A 27 -2.71 1.89 -10.94
N GLY A 28 -3.63 1.04 -10.48
CA GLY A 28 -4.06 -0.14 -11.24
C GLY A 28 -4.63 0.23 -12.62
N ALA A 29 -5.45 1.28 -12.69
CA ALA A 29 -5.99 1.78 -13.95
C ALA A 29 -4.90 2.41 -14.84
N VAL A 30 -4.02 3.24 -14.27
CA VAL A 30 -2.88 3.82 -15.00
C VAL A 30 -1.95 2.72 -15.54
N LEU A 31 -1.72 1.67 -14.76
CA LEU A 31 -0.91 0.53 -15.18
C LEU A 31 -1.55 -0.20 -16.37
N GLY A 32 -2.87 -0.42 -16.34
CA GLY A 32 -3.60 -0.97 -17.48
C GLY A 32 -3.42 -0.13 -18.76
N PHE A 33 -3.46 1.20 -18.63
CA PHE A 33 -3.17 2.11 -19.74
C PHE A 33 -1.71 2.03 -20.22
N VAL A 34 -0.75 1.93 -19.31
CA VAL A 34 0.68 1.78 -19.66
C VAL A 34 0.93 0.45 -20.38
N MET A 35 0.22 -0.60 -19.99
CA MET A 35 0.28 -1.92 -20.62
C MET A 35 -0.38 -1.95 -22.01
N ALA A 36 -1.22 -0.99 -22.38
CA ALA A 36 -1.72 -0.89 -23.76
C ALA A 36 -0.57 -0.70 -24.78
N GLY A 37 0.61 -0.24 -24.35
CA GLY A 37 1.79 -0.16 -25.22
C GLY A 37 2.41 -1.51 -25.59
N THR A 38 1.89 -2.63 -25.07
CA THR A 38 2.50 -3.96 -25.19
C THR A 38 1.79 -4.85 -26.20
N GLU A 39 0.99 -4.25 -27.09
CA GLU A 39 0.26 -4.94 -28.15
C GLU A 39 1.15 -5.69 -29.15
N LYS A 40 2.45 -5.37 -29.17
CA LYS A 40 3.43 -5.98 -30.07
C LYS A 40 3.99 -7.31 -29.54
N LEU A 41 3.92 -7.53 -28.23
CA LEU A 41 4.46 -8.74 -27.60
C LEU A 41 3.65 -9.97 -28.04
N ASP A 42 4.32 -11.11 -28.22
CA ASP A 42 3.62 -12.38 -28.35
C ASP A 42 2.90 -12.75 -27.03
N ASN A 43 1.94 -13.66 -27.11
CA ASN A 43 1.15 -14.14 -25.98
C ASN A 43 2.01 -14.62 -24.80
N VAL A 44 3.14 -15.29 -25.08
CA VAL A 44 4.03 -15.81 -24.03
C VAL A 44 4.78 -14.66 -23.33
N GLU A 45 5.31 -13.72 -24.10
CA GLU A 45 6.03 -12.55 -23.60
C GLU A 45 5.10 -11.64 -22.79
N PHE A 46 3.87 -11.45 -23.28
CA PHE A 46 2.83 -10.73 -22.57
C PHE A 46 2.46 -11.41 -21.25
N ALA A 47 2.26 -12.73 -21.24
CA ALA A 47 1.96 -13.48 -20.02
C ALA A 47 3.09 -13.39 -18.99
N TYR A 48 4.34 -13.48 -19.45
CA TYR A 48 5.52 -13.33 -18.59
C TYR A 48 5.61 -11.92 -18.00
N MET A 49 5.40 -10.89 -18.82
CA MET A 49 5.37 -9.51 -18.35
C MET A 49 4.24 -9.27 -17.35
N LEU A 50 3.03 -9.78 -17.63
CA LEU A 50 1.90 -9.68 -16.72
C LEU A 50 2.22 -10.33 -15.37
N PHE A 51 2.81 -11.53 -15.38
CA PHE A 51 3.23 -12.24 -14.17
C PHE A 51 4.23 -11.43 -13.35
N MET A 52 5.27 -10.90 -13.99
CA MET A 52 6.31 -10.13 -13.30
C MET A 52 5.79 -8.80 -12.76
N VAL A 53 5.00 -8.08 -13.56
CA VAL A 53 4.37 -6.82 -13.15
C VAL A 53 3.39 -7.06 -12.01
N ALA A 54 2.58 -8.12 -12.05
CA ALA A 54 1.70 -8.49 -10.95
C ALA A 54 2.48 -8.78 -9.65
N GLY A 55 3.61 -9.49 -9.74
CA GLY A 55 4.50 -9.71 -8.59
C GLY A 55 5.02 -8.40 -8.00
N VAL A 56 5.42 -7.44 -8.84
CA VAL A 56 5.82 -6.10 -8.38
C VAL A 56 4.64 -5.39 -7.72
N VAL A 57 3.47 -5.33 -8.35
CA VAL A 57 2.28 -4.67 -7.79
C VAL A 57 1.92 -5.27 -6.43
N ILE A 58 1.89 -6.59 -6.30
CA ILE A 58 1.62 -7.26 -5.02
C ILE A 58 2.66 -6.84 -3.95
N SER A 59 3.94 -6.74 -4.31
CA SER A 59 4.97 -6.25 -3.38
C SER A 59 4.71 -4.81 -2.92
N ILE A 60 4.21 -3.95 -3.82
CA ILE A 60 3.82 -2.56 -3.49
C ILE A 60 2.63 -2.57 -2.53
N LEU A 61 1.63 -3.43 -2.75
CA LEU A 61 0.48 -3.57 -1.86
C LEU A 61 0.90 -3.99 -0.43
N TYR A 62 1.96 -4.81 -0.31
CA TYR A 62 2.52 -5.18 1.00
C TYR A 62 3.16 -4.01 1.75
N VAL A 63 3.59 -2.93 1.07
CA VAL A 63 4.08 -1.71 1.73
C VAL A 63 2.99 -1.11 2.63
N SER A 64 1.76 -1.08 2.13
CA SER A 64 0.59 -0.55 2.84
C SER A 64 -0.01 -1.51 3.87
N ALA A 65 0.21 -2.82 3.73
CA ALA A 65 -0.40 -3.84 4.59
C ALA A 65 0.52 -4.37 5.70
N SER A 66 1.84 -4.16 5.61
CA SER A 66 2.81 -4.77 6.52
C SER A 66 3.27 -3.84 7.65
N ARG A 67 3.83 -4.43 8.72
CA ARG A 67 4.60 -3.69 9.74
C ARG A 67 6.01 -3.31 9.23
N GLN A 68 6.59 -4.09 8.31
CA GLN A 68 7.97 -3.94 7.82
C GLN A 68 8.06 -3.14 6.51
N LYS A 69 7.40 -1.99 6.49
CA LYS A 69 7.06 -1.21 5.29
C LYS A 69 8.28 -0.76 4.49
N ILE A 70 9.35 -0.38 5.19
CA ILE A 70 10.62 0.02 4.60
C ILE A 70 11.28 -1.16 3.85
N VAL A 71 11.20 -2.37 4.41
CA VAL A 71 11.76 -3.57 3.79
C VAL A 71 11.01 -3.90 2.50
N TYR A 72 9.67 -3.87 2.55
CA TYR A 72 8.86 -4.11 1.36
C TYR A 72 9.02 -3.01 0.31
N ALA A 73 9.17 -1.74 0.71
CA ALA A 73 9.42 -0.66 -0.24
C ALA A 73 10.79 -0.80 -0.91
N ALA A 74 11.84 -1.15 -0.15
CA ALA A 74 13.15 -1.43 -0.71
C ALA A 74 13.12 -2.64 -1.66
N LEU A 75 12.38 -3.69 -1.30
CA LEU A 75 12.17 -4.86 -2.16
C LEU A 75 11.45 -4.45 -3.46
N SER A 76 10.36 -3.69 -3.38
CA SER A 76 9.61 -3.22 -4.55
C SER A 76 10.48 -2.37 -5.47
N VAL A 77 11.24 -1.41 -4.93
CA VAL A 77 12.18 -0.60 -5.73
C VAL A 77 13.23 -1.49 -6.39
N GLY A 78 13.81 -2.45 -5.65
CA GLY A 78 14.75 -3.42 -6.19
C GLY A 78 14.16 -4.20 -7.37
N LEU A 79 12.95 -4.73 -7.22
CA LEU A 79 12.25 -5.45 -8.28
C LEU A 79 11.99 -4.55 -9.50
N ILE A 80 11.56 -3.30 -9.29
CA ILE A 80 11.29 -2.34 -10.37
C ILE A 80 12.56 -2.04 -11.19
N LEU A 81 13.69 -1.83 -10.51
CA LEU A 81 14.98 -1.56 -11.16
C LEU A 81 15.54 -2.80 -11.87
N LEU A 82 15.16 -4.00 -11.42
CA LEU A 82 15.55 -5.26 -12.04
C LEU A 82 14.67 -5.63 -13.24
N LEU A 83 13.44 -5.10 -13.37
CA LEU A 83 12.52 -5.44 -14.49
C LEU A 83 13.21 -5.45 -15.86
N PRO A 84 13.93 -4.41 -16.32
CA PRO A 84 14.51 -4.41 -17.67
C PRO A 84 15.56 -5.50 -17.84
N LYS A 85 16.32 -5.79 -16.79
CA LYS A 85 17.36 -6.84 -16.82
C LYS A 85 16.76 -8.23 -16.92
N VAL A 86 15.58 -8.42 -16.32
CA VAL A 86 14.88 -9.70 -16.35
C VAL A 86 14.10 -9.90 -17.66
N PHE A 87 13.62 -8.82 -18.28
CA PHE A 87 12.96 -8.89 -19.58
C PHE A 87 13.91 -8.93 -20.78
N SER A 88 15.08 -8.30 -20.69
CA SER A 88 16.07 -8.28 -21.77
C SER A 88 16.45 -9.65 -22.37
N PRO A 89 16.54 -10.76 -21.62
CA PRO A 89 16.80 -12.08 -22.20
C PRO A 89 15.54 -12.81 -22.70
N VAL A 90 14.34 -12.31 -22.38
CA VAL A 90 13.05 -12.94 -22.73
C VAL A 90 12.47 -12.35 -24.01
N PHE A 91 12.65 -11.05 -24.24
CA PHE A 91 12.10 -10.36 -25.40
C PHE A 91 13.01 -10.44 -26.62
N GLU A 92 12.41 -10.54 -27.80
CA GLU A 92 13.14 -10.47 -29.07
C GLU A 92 13.74 -9.08 -29.33
N ALA A 93 14.75 -9.02 -30.20
CA ALA A 93 15.48 -7.81 -30.51
C ALA A 93 14.57 -6.74 -31.17
N GLY A 94 14.14 -5.76 -30.38
CA GLY A 94 13.26 -4.67 -30.81
C GLY A 94 11.99 -4.54 -29.99
N GLU A 95 11.67 -5.54 -29.18
CA GLU A 95 10.60 -5.49 -28.20
C GLU A 95 11.13 -5.06 -26.84
N SER A 96 10.46 -4.08 -26.25
CA SER A 96 10.92 -3.47 -25.01
C SER A 96 9.76 -3.27 -24.05
N VAL A 97 10.08 -3.40 -22.77
CA VAL A 97 9.22 -2.99 -21.67
C VAL A 97 8.73 -1.56 -21.92
N PRO A 98 7.44 -1.24 -21.68
CA PRO A 98 6.95 0.12 -21.84
C PRO A 98 7.79 1.11 -21.04
N GLU A 99 8.27 2.17 -21.69
CA GLU A 99 9.15 3.18 -21.06
C GLU A 99 8.51 3.82 -19.82
N LYS A 100 7.17 3.89 -19.81
CA LYS A 100 6.38 4.48 -18.73
C LYS A 100 6.10 3.51 -17.57
N LEU A 101 6.44 2.23 -17.69
CA LEU A 101 6.16 1.22 -16.66
C LEU A 101 6.94 1.49 -15.38
N GLN A 102 8.26 1.63 -15.49
CA GLN A 102 9.11 1.90 -14.33
C GLN A 102 8.73 3.18 -13.58
N PRO A 103 8.60 4.36 -14.22
CA PRO A 103 8.26 5.57 -13.48
C PRO A 103 6.87 5.49 -12.83
N THR A 104 5.91 4.79 -13.46
CA THR A 104 4.58 4.55 -12.87
C THR A 104 4.68 3.75 -11.57
N LEU A 105 5.43 2.64 -11.59
CA LEU A 105 5.61 1.78 -10.41
C LEU A 105 6.41 2.48 -9.30
N LEU A 106 7.45 3.26 -9.66
CA LEU A 106 8.22 4.04 -8.70
C LEU A 106 7.35 5.11 -8.02
N MET A 107 6.51 5.80 -8.80
CA MET A 107 5.60 6.80 -8.26
C MET A 107 4.56 6.17 -7.32
N TRP A 108 4.07 4.97 -7.64
CA TRP A 108 3.17 4.22 -6.76
C TRP A 108 3.84 3.88 -5.43
N VAL A 109 5.09 3.37 -5.44
CA VAL A 109 5.86 3.13 -4.20
C VAL A 109 6.06 4.41 -3.41
N ALA A 110 6.43 5.52 -4.08
CA ALA A 110 6.65 6.80 -3.42
C ALA A 110 5.38 7.33 -2.74
N MET A 111 4.22 7.20 -3.40
CA MET A 111 2.93 7.57 -2.81
C MET A 111 2.54 6.66 -1.65
N ALA A 112 2.75 5.34 -1.77
CA ALA A 112 2.51 4.41 -0.68
C ALA A 112 3.35 4.75 0.55
N LEU A 113 4.64 5.06 0.35
CA LEU A 113 5.51 5.52 1.44
C LEU A 113 5.07 6.86 2.01
N PHE A 114 4.66 7.81 1.16
CA PHE A 114 4.24 9.13 1.61
C PHE A 114 3.02 9.06 2.54
N VAL A 115 2.00 8.30 2.16
CA VAL A 115 0.81 8.07 2.99
C VAL A 115 1.20 7.42 4.31
N GLU A 116 2.16 6.51 4.26
CA GLU A 116 2.48 5.66 5.39
C GLU A 116 3.46 6.25 6.41
N LEU A 117 4.29 7.18 5.96
CA LEU A 117 5.16 7.99 6.80
C LEU A 117 4.46 9.22 7.38
N MET A 118 3.22 9.50 6.97
CA MET A 118 2.43 10.58 7.52
C MET A 118 2.09 10.29 9.00
N PRO A 119 2.26 11.26 9.92
CA PRO A 119 1.90 11.07 11.32
C PRO A 119 0.44 10.66 11.45
N ARG A 120 0.18 9.55 12.16
CA ARG A 120 -1.18 9.11 12.47
C ARG A 120 -1.61 9.61 13.84
N ARG A 121 -2.92 9.76 14.02
CA ARG A 121 -3.50 10.05 15.32
C ARG A 121 -3.34 8.75 16.10
N ALA A 122 -2.63 8.80 17.23
CA ALA A 122 -2.61 7.67 18.15
C ALA A 122 -4.06 7.41 18.55
N ASP A 123 -4.54 6.19 18.31
CA ASP A 123 -5.92 5.84 18.56
C ASP A 123 -6.30 6.12 20.02
N GLU A 124 -7.22 7.05 20.23
CA GLU A 124 -7.97 7.18 21.50
C GLU A 124 -8.84 5.93 21.78
N ALA A 125 -8.83 4.94 20.88
CA ALA A 125 -9.45 3.63 21.07
C ALA A 125 -8.84 2.84 22.25
N ALA A 126 -7.60 3.12 22.65
CA ALA A 126 -7.01 2.50 23.85
C ALA A 126 -7.52 3.13 25.17
N THR A 127 -8.02 4.37 25.13
CA THR A 127 -8.48 5.11 26.34
C THR A 127 -9.97 4.87 26.63
N GLN A 128 -10.78 4.49 25.64
CA GLN A 128 -12.21 4.23 25.84
C GLN A 128 -12.54 2.79 26.28
N ALA A 129 -11.59 1.85 26.21
CA ALA A 129 -11.80 0.47 26.66
C ALA A 129 -11.61 0.28 28.20
N GLN A 130 -10.97 1.23 28.88
CA GLN A 130 -10.73 1.15 30.33
C GLN A 130 -11.91 1.55 31.23
N PRO A 131 -12.73 2.59 30.96
CA PRO A 131 -13.83 2.95 31.87
C PRO A 131 -14.97 1.91 31.89
N ALA A 132 -15.16 1.12 30.83
CA ALA A 132 -16.22 0.11 30.78
C ALA A 132 -15.90 -1.16 31.59
N VAL A 133 -14.63 -1.57 31.62
CA VAL A 133 -14.20 -2.76 32.39
C VAL A 133 -14.15 -2.46 33.90
N GLU A 134 -13.74 -1.26 34.28
CA GLU A 134 -13.67 -0.83 35.69
C GLU A 134 -15.07 -0.63 36.31
N ALA A 135 -16.03 -0.09 35.55
CA ALA A 135 -17.44 -0.01 35.98
C ALA A 135 -18.11 -1.38 36.15
N THR A 136 -17.74 -2.36 35.32
CA THR A 136 -18.29 -3.73 35.38
C THR A 136 -17.70 -4.53 36.55
N LEU A 137 -16.46 -4.23 36.97
CA LEU A 137 -15.80 -4.88 38.11
C LEU A 137 -16.16 -4.21 39.45
N SER A 138 -16.42 -2.90 39.47
CA SER A 138 -16.79 -2.19 40.69
C SER A 138 -18.24 -2.46 41.15
N GLY A 139 -19.14 -2.86 40.24
CA GLY A 139 -20.55 -3.12 40.55
C GLY A 139 -20.90 -4.53 41.04
N ARG A 140 -19.91 -5.43 41.17
CA ARG A 140 -20.15 -6.87 41.48
C ARG A 140 -19.69 -7.29 42.89
N SER A 141 -19.79 -6.39 43.86
CA SER A 141 -19.42 -6.65 45.26
C SER A 141 -20.52 -6.24 46.26
N GLU A 142 -21.73 -6.76 46.09
CA GLU A 142 -22.65 -6.92 47.23
C GLU A 142 -22.78 -8.41 47.59
N PRO A 143 -22.29 -8.84 48.76
CA PRO A 143 -22.53 -10.18 49.25
C PRO A 143 -23.98 -10.25 49.74
N ASN A 144 -24.81 -11.02 49.03
CA ASN A 144 -26.14 -11.40 49.48
C ASN A 144 -26.02 -12.33 50.69
N THR A 145 -25.96 -11.75 51.88
CA THR A 145 -26.22 -12.44 53.14
C THR A 145 -27.62 -12.10 53.60
N ARG A 146 -28.56 -13.01 53.36
CA ARG A 146 -29.67 -13.37 54.27
C ARG A 146 -30.39 -14.62 53.80
#